data_AF-A0A9W6L9Q4-F1
#
_entry.id   AF-A0A9W6L9Q4-F1
#
_cell.length_a   1.000
_cell.length_b   1.000
_cell.length_c   1.000
_cell.angle_alpha   90.00
_cell.angle_beta   90.00
_cell.angle_gamma   90.00
#
_symmetry.space_group_name_H-M   'P 1'
#
loop_
_entity.id
_entity.type
_entity.pdbx_description
1 polymer ?
#
loop_
_entity_poly.entity_id
_entity_poly.type
_entity_poly.pdbx_seq_one_letter_code
_entity_poly.pdbx_strand_id
1 'polypeptide(L)'
;MRPMTALEMGGDAPRSSNGSGPDPAERRNAAVADLKESLRNLLRTLLRSSVGLVLENVENLGGLVQKMASSGGLAMGGLLGGVRAGLAGKNPIWGALKGAVGAMSTGMRVAIILALVLAIVLLPITVVLLLVALIVLIIVAAAKAGS
;
A
#
# COMPACT_ATOMS: atom_id res chain seq x y z
N MET A 1 29.44 -60.10 50.86
CA MET A 1 30.85 -59.81 51.20
C MET A 1 31.68 -60.00 49.92
N ARG A 2 32.41 -59.04 49.35
CA ARG A 2 32.69 -57.65 49.79
C ARG A 2 32.49 -56.64 48.65
N PRO A 3 32.06 -55.41 49.00
CA PRO A 3 31.89 -54.27 48.11
C PRO A 3 33.22 -53.55 47.83
N MET A 4 33.43 -53.18 46.58
CA MET A 4 34.43 -52.22 46.08
C MET A 4 33.94 -51.83 44.67
N THR A 5 33.73 -50.57 44.31
CA THR A 5 33.73 -49.32 45.06
C THR A 5 32.96 -48.36 44.15
N ALA A 6 32.06 -47.57 44.72
CA ALA A 6 31.27 -46.54 44.06
C ALA A 6 32.12 -45.31 43.66
N LEU A 7 33.29 -45.53 43.06
CA LEU A 7 34.33 -44.52 42.81
C LEU A 7 35.09 -44.70 41.49
N GLU A 8 34.55 -45.44 40.52
CA GLU A 8 34.72 -45.03 39.10
C GLU A 8 33.70 -43.92 38.79
N MET A 9 33.89 -42.86 39.56
CA MET A 9 33.43 -41.52 39.36
C MET A 9 34.52 -40.87 38.49
N GLY A 10 34.23 -40.65 37.21
CA GLY A 10 35.19 -40.10 36.26
C GLY A 10 34.70 -40.40 34.85
N GLY A 11 33.66 -39.75 34.34
CA GLY A 11 33.41 -38.32 34.46
C GLY A 11 33.59 -37.70 33.09
N ASP A 12 32.84 -38.19 32.10
CA ASP A 12 32.67 -37.54 30.80
C ASP A 12 31.26 -37.85 30.29
N ALA A 13 30.26 -37.42 31.06
CA ALA A 13 29.02 -37.05 30.42
C ALA A 13 29.36 -35.83 29.55
N PRO A 14 29.06 -35.81 28.25
CA PRO A 14 29.12 -34.58 27.49
C PRO A 14 28.15 -33.61 28.17
N ARG A 15 28.73 -32.68 28.94
CA ARG A 15 28.01 -31.52 29.45
C ARG A 15 27.37 -30.91 28.22
N SER A 16 26.05 -30.95 28.18
CA SER A 16 25.22 -30.07 27.39
C SER A 16 25.89 -28.70 27.47
N SER A 17 26.56 -28.30 26.39
CA SER A 17 27.08 -26.96 26.29
C SER A 17 25.84 -26.10 26.35
N ASN A 18 25.67 -25.45 27.50
CA ASN A 18 24.65 -24.46 27.74
C ASN A 18 24.57 -23.59 26.50
N GLY A 19 23.55 -23.85 25.69
CA GLY A 19 23.18 -22.97 24.62
C GLY A 19 22.83 -21.66 25.28
N SER A 20 23.75 -20.70 25.21
CA SER A 20 23.39 -19.29 25.21
C SER A 20 22.39 -19.15 24.09
N GLY A 21 21.10 -19.34 24.41
CA GLY A 21 20.03 -19.16 23.45
C GLY A 21 20.22 -17.77 22.86
N PRO A 22 20.14 -17.61 21.52
CA PRO A 22 20.41 -16.33 20.89
C PRO A 22 19.57 -15.26 21.57
N ASP A 23 20.24 -14.18 21.98
CA ASP A 23 19.68 -13.07 22.73
C ASP A 23 18.35 -12.66 22.07
N PRO A 24 17.27 -12.40 22.83
CA PRO A 24 16.01 -11.92 22.25
C PRO A 24 16.20 -10.72 21.30
N ALA A 25 17.21 -9.87 21.52
CA ALA A 25 17.60 -8.79 20.62
C ALA A 25 18.20 -9.31 19.30
N GLU A 26 19.01 -10.36 19.33
CA GLU A 26 19.62 -10.97 18.15
C GLU A 26 18.56 -11.66 17.26
N ARG A 27 17.59 -12.35 17.89
CA ARG A 27 16.44 -12.94 17.18
C ARG A 27 15.57 -11.88 16.51
N ARG A 28 15.32 -10.76 17.20
CA ARG A 28 14.57 -9.63 16.64
C ARG A 28 15.32 -9.01 15.46
N ASN A 29 16.63 -8.82 15.57
CA ASN A 29 17.44 -8.25 14.50
C ASN A 29 17.50 -9.17 13.28
N ALA A 30 17.59 -10.49 13.48
CA ALA A 30 17.50 -11.47 12.41
C ALA A 30 16.13 -11.45 11.71
N ALA A 31 15.03 -11.37 12.47
CA ALA A 31 13.68 -11.25 11.90
C ALA A 31 13.48 -9.94 11.11
N VAL A 32 14.06 -8.83 11.58
CA VAL A 32 14.02 -7.54 10.86
C VAL A 32 14.86 -7.60 9.58
N ALA A 33 16.01 -8.28 9.62
CA ALA A 33 16.84 -8.49 8.43
C ALA A 33 16.10 -9.32 7.37
N ASP A 34 15.43 -10.39 7.79
CA ASP A 34 14.67 -11.29 6.91
C ASP A 34 13.43 -10.60 6.30
N LEU A 35 12.75 -9.74 7.07
CA LEU A 35 11.68 -8.90 6.56
C LEU A 35 12.19 -7.88 5.54
N LYS A 36 13.35 -7.26 5.80
CA LYS A 36 13.97 -6.30 4.88
C LYS A 36 14.38 -6.97 3.57
N GLU A 37 14.87 -8.20 3.64
CA GLU A 37 15.20 -9.03 2.47
C GLU A 37 13.96 -9.39 1.66
N SER A 38 12.90 -9.84 2.33
CA SER A 38 11.60 -10.12 1.71
C SER A 38 11.01 -8.88 1.02
N LEU A 39 11.07 -7.72 1.68
CA LEU A 39 10.61 -6.45 1.12
C LEU A 39 11.46 -6.03 -0.08
N ARG A 40 12.78 -6.24 -0.02
CA ARG A 40 13.71 -5.94 -1.11
C ARG A 40 13.46 -6.82 -2.33
N ASN A 41 13.14 -8.09 -2.11
CA ASN A 41 12.78 -9.02 -3.17
C ASN A 41 11.43 -8.67 -3.79
N LEU A 42 10.42 -8.30 -2.98
CA LEU A 42 9.15 -7.76 -3.48
C LEU A 42 9.37 -6.48 -4.29
N LEU A 43 10.17 -5.53 -3.79
CA LEU A 43 10.48 -4.29 -4.52
C LEU A 43 11.18 -4.55 -5.85
N ARG A 44 12.14 -5.49 -5.90
CA ARG A 44 12.85 -5.85 -7.14
C ARG A 44 11.91 -6.50 -8.15
N THR A 45 11.05 -7.41 -7.70
CA THR A 45 10.06 -8.07 -8.55
C THR A 45 9.04 -7.06 -9.07
N LEU A 46 8.57 -6.16 -8.21
CA LEU A 46 7.67 -5.08 -8.58
C LEU A 46 8.34 -4.09 -9.54
N LEU A 47 9.58 -3.67 -9.31
CA LEU A 47 10.30 -2.77 -10.23
C LEU A 47 10.47 -3.41 -11.62
N ARG A 48 10.83 -4.70 -11.66
CA ARG A 48 11.00 -5.43 -12.93
C ARG A 48 9.68 -5.57 -13.68
N SER A 49 8.58 -5.79 -12.97
CA SER A 49 7.24 -5.91 -13.55
C SER A 49 6.65 -4.54 -13.94
N SER A 50 6.88 -3.50 -13.14
CA SER A 50 6.33 -2.16 -13.35
C SER A 50 7.01 -1.42 -14.49
N VAL A 51 8.32 -1.60 -14.69
CA VAL A 51 9.04 -0.96 -15.80
C VAL A 51 8.52 -1.46 -17.16
N GLY A 52 8.18 -2.75 -17.27
CA GLY A 52 7.58 -3.30 -18.49
C GLY A 52 6.22 -2.67 -18.84
N LEU A 53 5.36 -2.48 -17.83
CA LEU A 53 4.03 -1.88 -18.02
C LEU A 53 4.06 -0.37 -18.23
N VAL A 54 5.10 0.32 -17.74
CA VAL A 54 5.24 1.78 -17.87
C VAL A 54 5.69 2.17 -19.27
N LEU A 55 6.64 1.44 -19.88
CA LEU A 55 7.13 1.82 -21.22
C LEU A 55 6.04 1.74 -22.30
N GLU A 56 5.18 0.72 -22.26
CA GLU A 56 4.11 0.54 -23.25
C GLU A 56 3.02 1.63 -23.13
N ASN A 57 2.77 2.11 -21.91
CA ASN A 57 1.84 3.22 -21.67
C ASN A 57 2.42 4.61 -21.98
N VAL A 58 3.75 4.80 -21.85
CA VAL A 58 4.42 6.08 -22.16
C VAL A 58 4.35 6.40 -23.65
N GLU A 59 4.51 5.39 -24.52
CA GLU A 59 4.39 5.54 -25.97
C GLU A 59 2.96 5.98 -26.36
N ASN A 60 1.95 5.40 -25.71
CA ASN A 60 0.54 5.72 -25.94
C ASN A 60 0.14 7.10 -25.38
N LEU A 61 0.75 7.50 -24.25
CA LEU A 61 0.61 8.85 -23.68
C LEU A 61 1.21 9.92 -24.58
N GLY A 62 2.35 9.64 -25.23
CA GLY A 62 2.95 10.53 -26.22
C GLY A 62 1.99 10.85 -27.36
N GLY A 63 1.32 9.81 -27.88
CA GLY A 63 0.29 9.95 -28.91
C GLY A 63 -0.93 10.77 -28.46
N LEU A 64 -1.42 10.55 -27.22
CA LEU A 64 -2.53 11.30 -26.67
C LEU A 64 -2.19 12.78 -26.40
N VAL A 65 -0.99 13.06 -25.89
CA VAL A 65 -0.51 14.43 -25.67
C VAL A 65 -0.32 15.15 -26.99
N GLN A 66 0.22 14.48 -28.01
CA GLN A 66 0.39 15.07 -29.33
C GLN A 66 -0.95 15.30 -30.04
N LYS A 67 -1.93 14.43 -29.83
CA LYS A 67 -3.32 14.59 -30.30
C LYS A 67 -4.08 15.70 -29.56
N MET A 68 -3.77 15.93 -28.29
CA MET A 68 -4.27 17.08 -27.51
C MET A 68 -3.59 18.39 -27.89
N ALA A 69 -2.29 18.35 -28.24
CA ALA A 69 -1.55 19.52 -28.72
C ALA A 69 -2.02 19.96 -30.11
N SER A 70 -2.38 19.02 -30.98
CA SER A 70 -2.90 19.29 -32.33
C SER A 70 -4.38 19.72 -32.35
N SER A 71 -5.14 19.53 -31.27
CA SER A 71 -6.52 20.00 -31.11
C SER A 71 -6.62 21.39 -30.45
N GLY A 72 -5.58 22.20 -30.67
CA GLY A 72 -5.40 23.59 -30.22
C GLY A 72 -6.66 24.35 -29.81
N GLY A 73 -6.71 24.77 -28.55
CA GLY A 73 -7.68 25.76 -28.07
C GLY A 73 -7.82 25.85 -26.55
N LEU A 74 -7.77 24.73 -25.83
CA LEU A 74 -8.08 24.68 -24.38
C LEU A 74 -6.96 24.12 -23.48
N ALA A 75 -5.99 23.39 -24.03
CA ALA A 75 -4.94 22.72 -23.25
C ALA A 75 -3.83 23.68 -22.75
N MET A 76 -3.66 24.83 -23.38
CA MET A 76 -2.50 25.70 -23.14
C MET A 76 -2.61 26.48 -21.82
N GLY A 77 -3.83 26.81 -21.37
CA GLY A 77 -4.05 27.47 -20.08
C GLY A 77 -3.80 26.57 -18.86
N GLY A 78 -4.13 25.27 -18.98
CA GLY A 78 -3.91 24.28 -17.92
C GLY A 78 -2.45 23.89 -17.74
N LEU A 79 -1.70 23.78 -18.84
CA LEU A 79 -0.26 23.48 -18.82
C LEU A 79 0.55 24.61 -18.18
N LEU A 80 0.27 25.88 -18.53
CA LEU A 80 0.96 27.03 -17.94
C LEU A 80 0.66 27.20 -16.45
N GLY A 81 -0.56 26.88 -16.00
CA GLY A 81 -0.91 26.85 -14.58
C GLY A 81 -0.16 25.75 -13.80
N GLY A 82 -0.04 24.56 -14.38
CA GLY A 82 0.72 23.44 -13.79
C GLY A 82 2.23 23.71 -13.71
N VAL A 83 2.82 24.32 -14.75
CA VAL A 83 4.23 24.71 -14.77
C VAL A 83 4.51 25.84 -13.77
N ARG A 84 3.66 26.88 -13.71
CA ARG A 84 3.83 27.98 -12.76
C ARG A 84 3.69 27.52 -11.31
N ALA A 85 2.85 26.52 -11.04
CA ALA A 85 2.73 25.94 -9.71
C ALA A 85 3.90 25.00 -9.36
N GLY A 86 4.43 24.25 -10.32
CA GLY A 86 5.68 23.48 -10.17
C GLY A 86 6.89 24.36 -9.88
N LEU A 87 6.99 25.52 -10.53
CA LEU A 87 8.06 26.51 -10.31
C LEU A 87 7.95 27.25 -8.97
N ALA A 88 6.77 27.27 -8.34
CA ALA A 88 6.54 27.91 -7.03
C ALA A 88 6.94 27.01 -5.83
N GLY A 89 7.53 25.84 -6.06
CA GLY A 89 8.06 24.95 -5.01
C GLY A 89 7.00 24.35 -4.08
N LYS A 90 5.70 24.48 -4.41
CA LYS A 90 4.59 23.90 -3.65
C LYS A 90 4.00 22.73 -4.41
N ASN A 91 3.64 21.69 -3.66
CA ASN A 91 3.27 20.36 -4.12
C ASN A 91 2.58 20.38 -5.51
N PRO A 92 3.22 19.85 -6.58
CA PRO A 92 2.78 20.07 -7.97
C PRO A 92 1.37 19.54 -8.24
N ILE A 93 0.99 18.47 -7.53
CA ILE A 93 -0.36 17.89 -7.54
C ILE A 93 -1.41 18.90 -7.04
N TRP A 94 -1.10 19.63 -5.97
CA TRP A 94 -1.99 20.67 -5.42
C TRP A 94 -2.09 21.89 -6.31
N GLY A 95 -0.98 22.23 -6.99
CA GLY A 95 -0.94 23.29 -7.99
C GLY A 95 -1.85 23.02 -9.18
N ALA A 96 -1.74 21.82 -9.76
CA ALA A 96 -2.57 21.38 -10.87
C ALA A 96 -4.06 21.31 -10.49
N LEU A 97 -4.37 20.76 -9.32
CA LEU A 97 -5.75 20.67 -8.83
C LEU A 97 -6.36 22.06 -8.61
N LYS A 98 -5.61 22.98 -8.00
CA LYS A 98 -6.08 24.34 -7.76
C LYS A 98 -6.18 25.15 -9.05
N GLY A 99 -5.31 24.90 -10.03
CA GLY A 99 -5.40 25.47 -11.38
C GLY A 99 -6.64 24.97 -12.14
N ALA A 100 -6.92 23.67 -12.07
CA ALA A 100 -8.09 23.06 -12.71
C ALA A 100 -9.41 23.56 -12.09
N VAL A 101 -9.49 23.62 -10.76
CA VAL A 101 -10.66 24.20 -10.06
C VAL A 101 -10.75 25.71 -10.29
N GLY A 102 -9.60 26.39 -10.38
CA GLY A 102 -9.50 27.81 -10.72
C GLY A 102 -10.08 28.16 -12.09
N ALA A 103 -9.88 27.30 -13.09
CA ALA A 103 -10.39 27.44 -14.45
C ALA A 103 -11.87 27.01 -14.62
N MET A 104 -12.48 26.41 -13.58
CA MET A 104 -13.87 25.93 -13.64
C MET A 104 -14.89 27.06 -13.38
N SER A 105 -15.96 27.08 -14.18
CA SER A 105 -17.09 27.98 -13.96
C SER A 105 -17.75 27.75 -12.59
N THR A 106 -18.36 28.78 -12.02
CA THR A 106 -18.97 28.73 -10.69
C THR A 106 -20.00 27.60 -10.56
N GLY A 107 -20.80 27.36 -11.61
CA GLY A 107 -21.78 26.27 -11.64
C GLY A 107 -21.14 24.88 -11.56
N MET A 108 -20.01 24.67 -12.23
CA MET A 108 -19.30 23.39 -12.19
C MET A 108 -18.60 23.16 -10.84
N ARG A 109 -18.10 24.22 -10.19
CA ARG A 109 -17.58 24.12 -8.81
C ARG A 109 -18.68 23.64 -7.86
N VAL A 110 -19.89 24.19 -7.96
CA VAL A 110 -21.03 23.77 -7.15
C VAL A 110 -21.40 22.31 -7.44
N ALA A 111 -21.44 21.91 -8.71
CA ALA A 111 -21.72 20.52 -9.09
C ALA A 111 -20.70 19.52 -8.51
N ILE A 112 -19.40 19.86 -8.54
CA ILE A 112 -18.37 19.03 -7.91
C ILE A 112 -18.56 18.96 -6.40
N ILE A 113 -18.81 20.08 -5.73
CA ILE A 113 -19.04 20.09 -4.28
C ILE A 113 -20.23 19.21 -3.93
N LEU A 114 -21.34 19.35 -4.68
CA LEU A 114 -22.52 18.49 -4.49
C LEU A 114 -22.17 17.01 -4.69
N ALA A 115 -21.46 16.66 -5.77
CA ALA A 115 -21.05 15.29 -6.03
C ALA A 115 -20.14 14.74 -4.93
N LEU A 116 -19.23 15.56 -4.40
CA LEU A 116 -18.34 15.18 -3.31
C LEU A 116 -19.10 14.96 -2.01
N VAL A 117 -20.04 15.85 -1.67
CA VAL A 117 -20.93 15.69 -0.52
C VAL A 117 -21.75 14.42 -0.67
N LEU A 118 -22.32 14.19 -1.86
CA LEU A 118 -23.09 12.99 -2.15
C LEU A 118 -22.24 11.73 -1.98
N ALA A 119 -21.00 11.72 -2.48
CA ALA A 119 -20.07 10.62 -2.30
C ALA A 119 -19.70 10.39 -0.82
N ILE A 120 -19.44 11.46 -0.06
CA ILE A 120 -19.15 11.39 1.38
C ILE A 120 -20.36 10.89 2.16
N VAL A 121 -21.59 11.18 1.73
CA VAL A 121 -22.82 10.66 2.34
C VAL A 121 -23.08 9.22 1.89
N LEU A 122 -22.74 8.87 0.66
CA LEU A 122 -22.93 7.51 0.14
C LEU A 122 -21.96 6.52 0.78
N LEU A 123 -20.76 6.97 1.13
CA LEU A 123 -19.72 6.14 1.78
C LEU A 123 -20.17 5.55 3.14
N PRO A 124 -20.66 6.32 4.13
CA PRO A 124 -21.18 5.78 5.38
C PRO A 124 -22.41 4.90 5.14
N ILE A 125 -23.30 5.27 4.20
CA ILE A 125 -24.44 4.41 3.83
C ILE A 125 -23.93 3.05 3.32
N THR A 126 -22.91 3.05 2.46
CA THR A 126 -22.30 1.82 1.94
C THR A 126 -21.68 0.97 3.05
N VAL A 127 -20.98 1.61 4.00
CA VAL A 127 -20.41 0.91 5.17
C VAL A 127 -21.51 0.31 6.05
N VAL A 128 -22.60 1.03 6.28
CA VAL A 128 -23.76 0.53 7.04
C VAL A 128 -24.41 -0.64 6.31
N LEU A 129 -24.63 -0.54 5.01
CA LEU A 129 -25.18 -1.63 4.20
C LEU A 129 -24.27 -2.86 4.20
N LEU A 130 -22.95 -2.66 4.11
CA LEU A 130 -21.97 -3.74 4.21
C LEU A 130 -22.06 -4.45 5.57
N LEU A 131 -22.13 -3.69 6.66
CA LEU A 131 -22.30 -4.23 8.01
C LEU A 131 -23.59 -5.03 8.14
N VAL A 132 -24.72 -4.48 7.69
CA VAL A 132 -26.00 -5.17 7.69
C VAL A 132 -25.93 -6.46 6.86
N ALA A 133 -25.34 -6.40 5.67
CA ALA A 133 -25.16 -7.58 4.82
C ALA A 133 -24.31 -8.65 5.52
N LEU A 134 -23.25 -8.26 6.23
CA LEU A 134 -22.41 -9.17 7.00
C LEU A 134 -23.19 -9.85 8.13
N ILE A 135 -24.00 -9.08 8.86
CA ILE A 135 -24.86 -9.60 9.93
C ILE A 135 -25.86 -10.61 9.35
N VAL A 136 -26.54 -10.27 8.26
CA VAL A 136 -27.47 -11.16 7.58
C VAL A 136 -26.78 -12.43 7.11
N LEU A 137 -25.57 -12.32 6.53
CA LEU A 137 -24.79 -13.47 6.09
C LEU A 137 -24.49 -14.43 7.25
N ILE A 138 -24.10 -13.91 8.42
CA ILE A 138 -23.85 -14.73 9.61
C ILE A 138 -25.12 -15.45 10.05
N ILE A 139 -26.26 -14.76 10.07
CA ILE A 139 -27.55 -15.35 10.44
C ILE A 139 -27.93 -16.48 9.47
N VAL A 140 -27.82 -16.23 8.16
CA VAL A 140 -28.14 -17.22 7.11
C VAL A 140 -27.19 -18.41 7.18
N ALA A 141 -25.89 -18.17 7.41
CA ALA A 141 -24.89 -19.23 7.55
C ALA A 141 -25.18 -20.11 8.78
N ALA A 142 -25.55 -19.52 9.92
CA ALA A 142 -25.93 -20.25 11.11
C ALA A 142 -27.23 -21.05 10.92
N ALA A 143 -28.24 -20.46 10.29
CA ALA A 143 -29.50 -21.13 9.98
C ALA A 143 -29.29 -22.33 9.05
N LYS A 144 -28.45 -22.18 8.02
CA LYS A 144 -28.09 -23.25 7.08
C LYS A 144 -27.25 -24.35 7.72
N ALA A 145 -26.43 -24.03 8.73
CA ALA A 145 -25.63 -25.03 9.43
C ALA A 145 -26.45 -25.85 10.45
N GLY A 146 -27.60 -25.34 10.87
CA GLY A 146 -28.51 -26.01 11.80
C GLY A 146 -29.65 -26.81 11.14
N SER A 147 -29.76 -26.75 9.81
CA SER A 147 -30.69 -27.55 8.99
C SER A 147 -29.96 -28.73 8.35
#